data_AF-A0A6B3IGZ0-F1
#
_entry.id   AF-A0A6B3IGZ0-F1
#
_cell.length_a   1.000
_cell.length_b   1.000
_cell.length_c   1.000
_cell.angle_alpha   90.00
_cell.angle_beta   90.00
_cell.angle_gamma   90.00
#
_symmetry.space_group_name_H-M   'P 1'
#
loop_
_entity.id
_entity.type
_entity.pdbx_description
1 polymer ?
#
loop_
_entity_poly.entity_id
_entity_poly.type
_entity_poly.pdbx_seq_one_letter_code
_entity_poly.pdbx_strand_id
1 'polypeptide(L)'
;GQYKGDPTGTVQLTAGAAGDNHFGTKFAAGKAYPFQQISGHRDGFNTQCPGGSLYGQLPAIRSLAGGSVTGLTIASVTGASASGSTYYTRSAVTVGWKATTPAAFVKSYELLVGGKPVATVKGNVTTAAATLALGKHSVQVRATHQSGKVTTSPAATVVAERTAPAFTTKPALTLRTGTVNTAAVPVTLRWKATDTTALKEVRLTAPVARTYGPTTGSASHTAKSGKATAWRMTAYDHAGNTAAASVSGTPVILQETAAKKTGKWASKSSAGYLGGKSLSSSTKNASLSWTFTGRSAAWVVSRASTSGQAYVYVDGKKVATVDLKSSSTKYRDAIWTKSWSSSAKHTVKIVVVGTKGRPALTTDGLVYLK
;
A
#
# COMPACT_ATOMS: atom_id res chain seq x y z
N GLY A 1 29.45 -6.62 41.54
CA GLY A 1 28.47 -6.89 42.62
C GLY A 1 29.05 -6.56 43.98
N GLN A 2 28.33 -6.86 45.06
CA GLN A 2 28.69 -6.60 46.46
C GLN A 2 30.14 -7.00 46.83
N TYR A 3 30.66 -8.05 46.18
CA TYR A 3 31.98 -8.61 46.46
C TYR A 3 33.06 -8.29 45.40
N LYS A 4 32.79 -7.34 44.49
CA LYS A 4 33.70 -6.86 43.42
C LYS A 4 34.28 -7.89 42.42
N GLY A 5 34.09 -9.19 42.63
CA GLY A 5 34.48 -10.24 41.67
C GLY A 5 33.60 -10.28 40.42
N ASP A 6 34.18 -10.65 39.28
CA ASP A 6 33.46 -10.92 38.03
C ASP A 6 32.79 -12.31 38.11
N PRO A 7 31.45 -12.40 38.15
CA PRO A 7 30.76 -13.69 38.23
C PRO A 7 31.06 -14.66 37.09
N THR A 8 31.53 -14.15 35.95
CA THR A 8 31.92 -14.93 34.77
C THR A 8 33.41 -15.26 34.74
N GLY A 9 34.20 -14.70 35.66
CA GLY A 9 35.64 -14.90 35.75
C GLY A 9 36.03 -16.04 36.67
N THR A 10 37.35 -16.16 36.85
CA THR A 10 37.97 -17.10 37.79
C THR A 10 38.64 -16.35 38.94
N VAL A 11 38.78 -17.05 40.06
CA VAL A 11 39.49 -16.58 41.26
C VAL A 11 40.48 -17.64 41.71
N GLN A 12 41.64 -17.22 42.19
CA GLN A 12 42.62 -18.14 42.78
C GLN A 12 42.24 -18.39 44.24
N LEU A 13 42.02 -19.66 44.59
CA LEU A 13 41.77 -20.09 45.97
C LEU A 13 42.93 -20.94 46.46
N THR A 14 43.45 -20.64 47.66
CA THR A 14 44.52 -21.42 48.29
C THR A 14 43.91 -22.59 49.05
N ALA A 15 44.35 -23.81 48.77
CA ALA A 15 43.89 -25.00 49.46
C ALA A 15 44.38 -25.00 50.91
N GLY A 16 43.46 -25.01 51.88
CA GLY A 16 43.80 -25.06 53.31
C GLY A 16 44.33 -26.42 53.77
N ALA A 17 44.06 -27.49 53.03
CA ALA A 17 44.50 -28.85 53.31
C ALA A 17 44.72 -29.63 52.00
N ALA A 18 45.43 -30.77 52.09
CA ALA A 18 45.51 -31.71 50.98
C ALA A 18 44.19 -32.49 50.84
N GLY A 19 43.77 -32.80 49.61
CA GLY A 19 42.53 -33.52 49.35
C GLY A 19 42.21 -33.64 47.87
N ASP A 20 40.97 -34.01 47.55
CA ASP A 20 40.43 -34.08 46.19
C ASP A 20 39.02 -33.54 46.06
N ASN A 21 38.62 -33.24 44.83
CA ASN A 21 37.24 -32.95 44.47
C ASN A 21 36.50 -34.17 43.90
N HIS A 22 35.21 -34.00 43.65
CA HIS A 22 34.34 -35.05 43.09
C HIS A 22 34.79 -35.56 41.71
N PHE A 23 35.57 -34.77 40.98
CA PHE A 23 36.11 -35.11 39.65
C PHE A 23 37.51 -35.74 39.71
N GLY A 24 38.03 -36.02 40.91
CA GLY A 24 39.35 -36.61 41.12
C GLY A 24 40.53 -35.64 41.00
N THR A 25 40.29 -34.33 40.89
CA THR A 25 41.35 -33.33 40.92
C THR A 25 41.95 -33.28 42.32
N LYS A 26 43.27 -33.44 42.44
CA LYS A 26 44.01 -33.42 43.72
C LYS A 26 44.49 -32.00 44.05
N PHE A 27 44.36 -31.61 45.30
CA PHE A 27 44.85 -30.34 45.83
C PHE A 27 45.92 -30.58 46.90
N ALA A 28 46.99 -29.78 46.86
CA ALA A 28 48.03 -29.77 47.88
C ALA A 28 47.86 -28.55 48.80
N ALA A 29 48.03 -28.76 50.10
CA ALA A 29 47.93 -27.69 51.10
C ALA A 29 48.88 -26.53 50.76
N GLY A 30 48.37 -25.30 50.90
CA GLY A 30 49.12 -24.06 50.63
C GLY A 30 49.31 -23.71 49.16
N LYS A 31 48.83 -24.53 48.20
CA LYS A 31 48.86 -24.20 46.77
C LYS A 31 47.58 -23.49 46.34
N ALA A 32 47.72 -22.52 45.43
CA ALA A 32 46.61 -21.81 44.82
C ALA A 32 46.12 -22.52 43.55
N TYR A 33 44.80 -22.57 43.37
CA TYR A 33 44.16 -23.20 42.23
C TYR A 33 43.07 -22.28 41.65
N PRO A 34 42.87 -22.30 40.32
CA PRO A 34 41.81 -21.53 39.69
C PRO A 34 40.45 -22.16 39.95
N PHE A 35 39.52 -21.37 40.49
CA PHE A 35 38.12 -21.69 40.60
C PHE A 35 37.29 -20.72 39.78
N GLN A 36 36.10 -21.12 39.36
CA GLN A 36 35.14 -20.17 38.84
C GLN A 36 34.67 -19.26 39.98
N GLN A 37 34.46 -17.97 39.71
CA GLN A 37 34.07 -17.00 40.75
C GLN A 37 32.81 -17.44 41.52
N ILE A 38 31.89 -18.12 40.83
CA ILE A 38 30.76 -18.82 41.42
C ILE A 38 31.00 -20.32 41.21
N SER A 39 31.43 -21.03 42.25
CA SER A 39 31.72 -22.48 42.18
C SER A 39 30.72 -23.30 42.98
N GLY A 40 30.58 -24.59 42.62
CA GLY A 40 29.84 -25.56 43.42
C GLY A 40 30.72 -26.18 44.50
N HIS A 41 30.14 -26.69 45.59
CA HIS A 41 30.93 -27.33 46.66
C HIS A 41 31.78 -28.49 46.11
N ARG A 42 31.24 -29.28 45.18
CA ARG A 42 31.94 -30.37 44.50
C ARG A 42 33.13 -29.97 43.64
N ASP A 43 33.33 -28.66 43.36
CA ASP A 43 34.52 -28.18 42.63
C ASP A 43 35.78 -28.27 43.51
N GLY A 44 35.64 -28.08 44.81
CA GLY A 44 36.75 -27.98 45.77
C GLY A 44 36.81 -29.09 46.81
N PHE A 45 35.80 -29.96 46.89
CA PHE A 45 35.76 -31.07 47.84
C PHE A 45 35.07 -32.30 47.24
N ASN A 46 35.45 -33.50 47.69
CA ASN A 46 34.86 -34.74 47.24
C ASN A 46 33.46 -34.93 47.86
N THR A 47 32.48 -34.26 47.26
CA THR A 47 31.07 -34.30 47.68
C THR A 47 30.15 -34.30 46.46
N GLN A 48 28.94 -34.82 46.63
CA GLN A 48 27.87 -34.68 45.65
C GLN A 48 27.09 -33.36 45.82
N CYS A 49 27.33 -32.54 46.84
CA CYS A 49 26.69 -31.22 46.93
C CYS A 49 27.16 -30.28 45.81
N PRO A 50 26.27 -29.56 45.10
CA PRO A 50 24.87 -29.27 45.41
C PRO A 50 23.83 -30.16 44.67
N GLY A 51 24.18 -31.39 44.30
CA GLY A 51 23.38 -32.25 43.42
C GLY A 51 23.58 -31.91 41.94
N GLY A 52 23.23 -32.86 41.05
CA GLY A 52 23.43 -32.70 39.61
C GLY A 52 22.59 -31.56 39.00
N SER A 53 21.35 -31.39 39.49
CA SER A 53 20.44 -30.35 39.00
C SER A 53 20.97 -28.93 39.25
N LEU A 54 21.34 -28.60 40.49
CA LEU A 54 21.84 -27.26 40.81
C LEU A 54 23.25 -27.03 40.21
N TYR A 55 24.09 -28.06 40.22
CA TYR A 55 25.42 -27.95 39.61
C TYR A 55 25.33 -27.67 38.11
N GLY A 56 24.40 -28.30 37.41
CA GLY A 56 24.12 -28.05 35.99
C GLY A 56 23.64 -26.61 35.70
N GLN A 57 23.12 -25.89 36.69
CA GLN A 57 22.67 -24.51 36.54
C GLN A 57 23.81 -23.48 36.69
N LEU A 58 24.98 -23.86 37.22
CA LEU A 58 26.08 -22.92 37.49
C LEU A 58 26.50 -22.09 36.26
N PRO A 59 26.61 -22.65 35.04
CA PRO A 59 26.90 -21.84 33.85
C PRO A 59 25.85 -20.75 33.59
N ALA A 60 24.56 -21.07 33.75
CA ALA A 60 23.48 -20.11 33.58
C ALA A 60 23.49 -19.05 34.68
N ILE A 61 23.74 -19.43 35.93
CA ILE A 61 23.86 -18.50 37.08
C ILE A 61 25.00 -17.50 36.83
N ARG A 62 26.18 -17.97 36.43
CA ARG A 62 27.33 -17.09 36.10
C ARG A 62 26.97 -16.12 34.97
N SER A 63 26.34 -16.63 33.91
CA SER A 63 25.88 -15.84 32.77
C SER A 63 24.88 -14.76 33.17
N LEU A 64 23.89 -15.08 34.00
CA LEU A 64 22.92 -14.10 34.50
C LEU A 64 23.52 -13.10 35.49
N ALA A 65 24.49 -13.52 36.31
CA ALA A 65 25.10 -12.64 37.32
C ALA A 65 26.12 -11.65 36.72
N GLY A 66 26.91 -12.09 35.73
CA GLY A 66 28.04 -11.32 35.19
C GLY A 66 27.99 -11.06 33.68
N GLY A 67 26.99 -11.58 32.98
CA GLY A 67 26.85 -11.46 31.53
C GLY A 67 26.39 -10.10 31.04
N SER A 68 26.06 -10.04 29.76
CA SER A 68 25.42 -8.91 29.10
C SER A 68 23.94 -9.20 28.87
N VAL A 69 23.16 -8.17 28.53
CA VAL A 69 21.76 -8.39 28.14
C VAL A 69 21.73 -9.13 26.81
N THR A 70 20.97 -10.22 26.71
CA THR A 70 20.84 -11.06 25.52
C THR A 70 19.45 -10.94 24.91
N GLY A 71 19.33 -11.28 23.62
CA GLY A 71 18.05 -11.28 22.90
C GLY A 71 17.43 -9.89 22.70
N LEU A 72 18.20 -8.82 22.88
CA LEU A 72 17.71 -7.44 22.81
C LEU A 72 17.33 -7.08 21.36
N THR A 73 16.04 -6.90 21.11
CA THR A 73 15.50 -6.57 19.78
C THR A 73 14.35 -5.58 19.90
N ILE A 74 14.25 -4.67 18.94
CA ILE A 74 13.06 -3.81 18.79
C ILE A 74 11.89 -4.70 18.37
N ALA A 75 10.79 -4.61 19.11
CA ALA A 75 9.57 -5.39 18.91
C ALA A 75 8.46 -4.56 18.24
N SER A 76 8.43 -3.24 18.45
CA SER A 76 7.43 -2.36 17.85
C SER A 76 7.92 -0.91 17.73
N VAL A 77 7.35 -0.19 16.77
CA VAL A 77 7.50 1.27 16.60
C VAL A 77 6.09 1.86 16.38
N THR A 78 5.40 2.14 17.48
CA THR A 78 4.05 2.75 17.45
C THR A 78 4.16 4.23 17.08
N GLY A 79 3.15 4.77 16.39
CA GLY A 79 3.22 6.14 15.83
C GLY A 79 3.95 6.22 14.48
N ALA A 80 4.34 5.06 13.93
CA ALA A 80 4.87 4.92 12.59
C ALA A 80 4.16 3.80 11.83
N SER A 81 4.19 3.84 10.50
CA SER A 81 3.75 2.72 9.65
C SER A 81 4.94 2.06 8.96
N ALA A 82 4.93 0.73 8.87
CA ALA A 82 5.99 -0.04 8.23
C ALA A 82 5.77 -0.14 6.71
N SER A 83 6.86 -0.04 5.95
CA SER A 83 6.95 -0.45 4.54
C SER A 83 8.27 -1.21 4.34
N GLY A 84 8.18 -2.52 4.14
CA GLY A 84 9.34 -3.41 4.21
C GLY A 84 10.02 -3.31 5.58
N SER A 85 11.32 -3.02 5.60
CA SER A 85 12.12 -2.86 6.82
C SER A 85 12.18 -1.43 7.36
N THR A 86 11.49 -0.48 6.74
CA THR A 86 11.52 0.94 7.11
C THR A 86 10.20 1.37 7.75
N TYR A 87 10.28 2.15 8.83
CA TYR A 87 9.13 2.78 9.47
C TYR A 87 9.04 4.24 9.05
N TYR A 88 7.81 4.74 8.83
CA TYR A 88 7.55 6.13 8.44
C TYR A 88 6.64 6.78 9.47
N THR A 89 7.00 7.97 9.93
CA THR A 89 6.26 8.73 10.93
C THR A 89 6.26 10.21 10.57
N ARG A 90 5.34 10.97 11.15
CA ARG A 90 5.37 12.44 11.07
C ARG A 90 6.36 13.08 12.03
N SER A 91 6.67 12.41 13.14
CA SER A 91 7.76 12.77 14.07
C SER A 91 7.80 11.85 15.30
N ALA A 92 6.68 11.73 16.03
CA ALA A 92 6.64 11.05 17.32
C ALA A 92 6.49 9.53 17.16
N VAL A 93 7.31 8.78 17.90
CA VAL A 93 7.26 7.33 17.95
C VAL A 93 7.35 6.82 19.38
N THR A 94 6.74 5.67 19.65
CA THR A 94 6.97 4.87 20.85
C THR A 94 7.60 3.55 20.45
N VAL A 95 8.83 3.32 20.88
CA VAL A 95 9.60 2.11 20.57
C VAL A 95 9.42 1.13 21.70
N GLY A 96 8.97 -0.08 21.37
CA GLY A 96 8.94 -1.21 22.29
C GLY A 96 10.01 -2.23 21.94
N TRP A 97 10.59 -2.89 22.94
CA TRP A 97 11.63 -3.90 22.77
C TRP A 97 11.43 -5.10 23.68
N LYS A 98 12.17 -6.18 23.38
CA LYS A 98 12.23 -7.39 24.19
C LYS A 98 13.69 -7.79 24.42
N ALA A 99 13.94 -8.45 25.54
CA ALA A 99 15.20 -9.09 25.89
C ALA A 99 14.92 -10.47 26.50
N THR A 100 15.84 -11.42 26.34
CA THR A 100 15.75 -12.75 26.97
C THR A 100 16.28 -12.73 28.40
N THR A 101 17.15 -11.77 28.74
CA THR A 101 17.61 -11.55 30.11
C THR A 101 16.45 -11.08 30.99
N PRO A 102 16.19 -11.73 32.15
CA PRO A 102 15.16 -11.28 33.08
C PRO A 102 15.38 -9.85 33.57
N ALA A 103 14.29 -9.08 33.72
CA ALA A 103 14.34 -7.66 34.05
C ALA A 103 15.13 -7.34 35.34
N ALA A 104 15.16 -8.25 36.32
CA ALA A 104 15.91 -8.10 37.56
C ALA A 104 17.43 -7.91 37.33
N PHE A 105 17.96 -8.48 36.24
CA PHE A 105 19.37 -8.39 35.87
C PHE A 105 19.68 -7.22 34.93
N VAL A 106 18.67 -6.45 34.53
CA VAL A 106 18.85 -5.24 33.71
C VAL A 106 18.80 -4.02 34.60
N LYS A 107 19.85 -3.19 34.53
CA LYS A 107 19.94 -1.93 35.27
C LYS A 107 19.08 -0.85 34.62
N SER A 108 19.25 -0.65 33.31
CA SER A 108 18.54 0.38 32.54
C SER A 108 18.52 0.06 31.06
N TYR A 109 17.59 0.73 30.36
CA TYR A 109 17.59 0.83 28.91
C TYR A 109 17.71 2.30 28.48
N GLU A 110 18.37 2.54 27.35
CA GLU A 110 18.42 3.81 26.66
C GLU A 110 17.87 3.63 25.24
N LEU A 111 16.92 4.47 24.86
CA LEU A 111 16.50 4.59 23.47
C LEU A 111 17.49 5.51 22.75
N LEU A 112 18.08 5.00 21.67
CA LEU A 112 19.08 5.71 20.88
C LEU A 112 18.48 6.15 19.54
N VAL A 113 18.77 7.39 19.14
CA VAL A 113 18.52 7.92 17.79
C VAL A 113 19.84 8.41 17.22
N GLY A 114 20.28 7.84 16.10
CA GLY A 114 21.60 8.15 15.51
C GLY A 114 22.77 7.86 16.46
N GLY A 115 22.63 6.83 17.30
CA GLY A 115 23.62 6.45 18.33
C GLY A 115 23.60 7.31 19.60
N LYS A 116 22.78 8.37 19.67
CA LYS A 116 22.67 9.25 20.83
C LYS A 116 21.48 8.88 21.71
N PRO A 117 21.62 8.77 23.04
CA PRO A 117 20.50 8.56 23.94
C PRO A 117 19.51 9.72 23.87
N VAL A 118 18.23 9.40 23.65
CA VAL A 118 17.12 10.36 23.66
C VAL A 118 16.13 10.11 24.80
N ALA A 119 16.15 8.91 25.39
CA ALA A 119 15.40 8.57 26.59
C ALA A 119 16.13 7.48 27.37
N THR A 120 15.96 7.47 28.69
CA THR A 120 16.49 6.44 29.59
C THR A 120 15.36 5.95 30.50
N VAL A 121 15.22 4.63 30.62
CA VAL A 121 14.21 3.99 31.46
C VAL A 121 14.82 2.90 32.34
N LYS A 122 14.12 2.54 33.41
CA LYS A 122 14.54 1.46 34.33
C LYS A 122 14.49 0.10 33.63
N GLY A 123 15.27 -0.88 34.10
CA GLY A 123 15.39 -2.20 33.48
C GLY A 123 14.11 -3.05 33.42
N ASN A 124 13.06 -2.67 34.16
CA ASN A 124 11.73 -3.29 34.10
C ASN A 124 10.76 -2.58 33.14
N VAL A 125 11.19 -1.52 32.45
CA VAL A 125 10.41 -0.78 31.46
C VAL A 125 10.95 -1.11 30.07
N THR A 126 10.07 -1.57 29.17
CA THR A 126 10.43 -2.08 27.84
C THR A 126 9.94 -1.21 26.68
N THR A 127 9.57 0.03 26.99
CA THR A 127 9.12 1.01 26.01
C THR A 127 9.67 2.40 26.32
N ALA A 128 9.88 3.21 25.29
CA ALA A 128 10.18 4.64 25.43
C ALA A 128 9.69 5.42 24.22
N ALA A 129 9.29 6.67 24.44
CA ALA A 129 8.91 7.60 23.39
C ALA A 129 10.11 8.39 22.89
N ALA A 130 10.10 8.77 21.62
CA ALA A 130 11.04 9.71 21.01
C ALA A 130 10.32 10.61 20.01
N THR A 131 10.85 11.83 19.86
CA THR A 131 10.45 12.76 18.80
C THR A 131 11.60 12.85 17.81
N LEU A 132 11.34 12.53 16.55
CA LEU A 132 12.35 12.54 15.49
C LEU A 132 12.27 13.85 14.71
N ALA A 133 13.43 14.46 14.47
CA ALA A 133 13.58 15.52 13.47
C ALA A 133 13.31 14.97 12.07
N LEU A 134 13.01 15.82 11.08
CA LEU A 134 12.79 15.35 9.71
C LEU A 134 14.04 14.65 9.15
N GLY A 135 13.84 13.59 8.37
CA GLY A 135 14.90 12.79 7.77
C GLY A 135 14.92 11.33 8.20
N LYS A 136 15.95 10.61 7.76
CA LYS A 136 16.16 9.19 8.04
C LYS A 136 17.00 9.00 9.29
N HIS A 137 16.54 8.17 10.21
CA HIS A 137 17.17 7.90 11.51
C HIS A 137 17.42 6.41 11.71
N SER A 138 18.56 6.11 12.36
CA SER A 138 18.82 4.79 12.95
C SER A 138 18.30 4.81 14.39
N VAL A 139 17.38 3.90 14.72
CA VAL A 139 16.80 3.76 16.07
C VAL A 139 17.23 2.44 16.67
N GLN A 140 17.79 2.48 17.88
CA GLN A 140 18.32 1.33 18.59
C GLN A 140 17.96 1.40 20.07
N VAL A 141 18.05 0.28 20.77
CA VAL A 141 17.95 0.23 22.23
C VAL A 141 19.27 -0.26 22.78
N ARG A 142 19.78 0.43 23.79
CA ARG A 142 20.99 0.04 24.52
C ARG A 142 20.61 -0.37 25.93
N ALA A 143 21.00 -1.57 26.34
CA ALA A 143 20.70 -2.11 27.65
C ALA A 143 21.97 -2.18 28.49
N THR A 144 21.88 -1.73 29.73
CA THR A 144 22.96 -1.88 30.72
C THR A 144 22.58 -2.97 31.69
N HIS A 145 23.42 -3.99 31.80
CA HIS A 145 23.26 -5.08 32.77
C HIS A 145 23.67 -4.62 34.19
N GLN A 146 23.25 -5.32 35.25
CA GLN A 146 23.71 -5.03 36.62
C GLN A 146 25.24 -5.18 36.80
N SER A 147 25.90 -5.93 35.92
CA SER A 147 27.37 -6.05 35.83
C SER A 147 28.05 -4.81 35.24
N GLY A 148 27.30 -3.88 34.64
CA GLY A 148 27.82 -2.73 33.90
C GLY A 148 28.10 -3.00 32.42
N LYS A 149 28.05 -4.27 31.98
CA LYS A 149 28.17 -4.61 30.55
C LYS A 149 26.97 -4.07 29.76
N VAL A 150 27.24 -3.62 28.53
CA VAL A 150 26.26 -2.97 27.67
C VAL A 150 26.04 -3.78 26.40
N THR A 151 24.77 -3.92 25.98
CA THR A 151 24.38 -4.52 24.70
C THR A 151 23.54 -3.52 23.92
N THR A 152 23.74 -3.41 22.60
CA THR A 152 22.89 -2.59 21.72
C THR A 152 22.13 -3.47 20.74
N SER A 153 20.85 -3.19 20.53
CA SER A 153 20.02 -3.91 19.55
C SER A 153 20.48 -3.66 18.11
N PRO A 154 20.07 -4.52 17.16
CA PRO A 154 20.04 -4.13 15.75
C PRO A 154 19.24 -2.84 15.54
N ALA A 155 19.58 -2.09 14.49
CA ALA A 155 18.93 -0.83 14.16
C ALA A 155 17.61 -1.01 13.41
N ALA A 156 16.57 -0.30 13.85
CA ALA A 156 15.39 -0.03 13.04
C ALA A 156 15.62 1.26 12.24
N THR A 157 15.27 1.25 10.96
CA THR A 157 15.28 2.48 10.15
C THR A 157 13.94 3.19 10.30
N VAL A 158 13.96 4.44 10.75
CA VAL A 158 12.75 5.28 10.89
C VAL A 158 12.93 6.57 10.09
N VAL A 159 12.02 6.85 9.17
CA VAL A 159 11.97 8.09 8.39
C VAL A 159 10.88 8.98 8.95
N ALA A 160 11.27 10.18 9.40
CA ALA A 160 10.35 11.21 9.82
C ALA A 160 10.15 12.23 8.69
N GLU A 161 8.92 12.37 8.23
CA GLU A 161 8.58 13.27 7.13
C GLU A 161 7.16 13.82 7.28
N ARG A 162 6.91 15.01 6.73
CA ARG A 162 5.59 15.68 6.81
C ARG A 162 5.11 16.19 5.45
N THR A 163 5.77 15.75 4.38
CA THR A 163 5.47 16.25 3.03
C THR A 163 4.26 15.48 2.53
N ALA A 164 3.15 16.19 2.28
CA ALA A 164 1.98 15.54 1.75
C ALA A 164 2.23 15.02 0.31
N PRO A 165 1.61 13.89 -0.08
CA PRO A 165 1.55 13.49 -1.47
C PRO A 165 0.96 14.58 -2.36
N ALA A 166 1.22 14.51 -3.65
CA ALA A 166 0.67 15.43 -4.64
C ALA A 166 0.00 14.69 -5.80
N PHE A 167 -1.17 15.17 -6.23
CA PHE A 167 -1.77 14.76 -7.50
C PHE A 167 -1.13 15.53 -8.66
N THR A 168 0.03 15.07 -9.13
CA THR A 168 0.75 15.66 -10.29
C THR A 168 -0.06 15.59 -11.58
N THR A 169 -1.02 14.67 -11.67
CA THR A 169 -2.13 14.77 -12.62
C THR A 169 -3.43 14.67 -11.85
N LYS A 170 -4.21 15.77 -11.88
CA LYS A 170 -5.53 15.83 -11.26
C LYS A 170 -6.44 14.73 -11.81
N PRO A 171 -7.34 14.17 -10.99
CA PRO A 171 -8.32 13.19 -11.45
C PRO A 171 -9.10 13.72 -12.67
N ALA A 172 -9.28 12.86 -13.66
CA ALA A 172 -10.01 13.18 -14.88
C ALA A 172 -10.87 11.99 -15.32
N LEU A 173 -12.01 12.29 -15.92
CA LEU A 173 -12.95 11.29 -16.42
C LEU A 173 -12.97 11.27 -17.95
N THR A 174 -13.01 10.08 -18.53
CA THR A 174 -13.27 9.86 -19.95
C THR A 174 -14.33 8.78 -20.13
N LEU A 175 -15.13 8.84 -21.19
CA LEU A 175 -15.97 7.71 -21.58
C LEU A 175 -15.10 6.55 -22.06
N ARG A 176 -15.58 5.33 -21.86
CA ARG A 176 -14.93 4.11 -22.34
C ARG A 176 -15.93 3.23 -23.08
N THR A 177 -15.44 2.25 -23.82
CA THR A 177 -16.28 1.26 -24.48
C THR A 177 -16.96 0.32 -23.47
N GLY A 178 -18.05 -0.32 -23.91
CA GLY A 178 -18.84 -1.27 -23.14
C GLY A 178 -20.33 -0.94 -23.12
N THR A 179 -21.11 -1.77 -22.43
CA THR A 179 -22.57 -1.64 -22.37
C THR A 179 -23.00 -0.37 -21.63
N VAL A 180 -23.90 0.39 -22.25
CA VAL A 180 -24.45 1.65 -21.73
C VAL A 180 -25.87 1.44 -21.23
N ASN A 181 -26.14 1.97 -20.04
CA ASN A 181 -27.46 2.01 -19.43
C ASN A 181 -27.69 3.42 -18.88
N THR A 182 -28.94 3.87 -18.75
CA THR A 182 -29.25 5.18 -18.15
C THR A 182 -28.71 5.33 -16.71
N ALA A 183 -28.67 4.23 -15.95
CA ALA A 183 -28.10 4.17 -14.61
C ALA A 183 -26.57 3.93 -14.58
N ALA A 184 -25.98 3.46 -15.68
CA ALA A 184 -24.60 2.99 -15.72
C ALA A 184 -23.96 3.27 -17.09
N VAL A 185 -23.42 4.47 -17.24
CA VAL A 185 -22.57 4.86 -18.36
C VAL A 185 -21.11 4.49 -18.04
N PRO A 186 -20.41 3.71 -18.89
CA PRO A 186 -19.01 3.38 -18.70
C PRO A 186 -18.09 4.60 -18.72
N VAL A 187 -17.31 4.77 -17.65
CA VAL A 187 -16.29 5.81 -17.54
C VAL A 187 -14.96 5.21 -17.09
N THR A 188 -13.87 5.89 -17.43
CA THR A 188 -12.53 5.66 -16.86
C THR A 188 -12.15 6.88 -16.05
N LEU A 189 -11.80 6.66 -14.78
CA LEU A 189 -11.16 7.64 -13.92
C LEU A 189 -9.64 7.48 -14.07
N ARG A 190 -8.92 8.58 -14.31
CA ARG A 190 -7.46 8.62 -14.44
C ARG A 190 -6.87 9.66 -13.51
N TRP A 191 -5.72 9.39 -12.93
CA TRP A 191 -5.00 10.29 -12.02
C TRP A 191 -3.50 9.94 -11.99
N LYS A 192 -2.68 10.83 -11.44
CA LYS A 192 -1.31 10.52 -11.05
C LYS A 192 -1.04 11.15 -9.70
N ALA A 193 -0.79 10.32 -8.69
CA ALA A 193 -0.35 10.74 -7.37
C ALA A 193 1.12 10.36 -7.19
N THR A 194 1.89 11.21 -6.53
CA THR A 194 3.31 11.01 -6.24
C THR A 194 3.59 11.49 -4.84
N ASP A 195 4.61 10.92 -4.22
CA ASP A 195 5.15 11.38 -2.96
C ASP A 195 6.68 11.37 -3.04
N THR A 196 7.36 12.30 -2.38
CA THR A 196 8.83 12.40 -2.43
C THR A 196 9.53 11.30 -1.64
N THR A 197 8.83 10.68 -0.70
CA THR A 197 9.38 9.68 0.19
C THR A 197 8.81 8.29 -0.13
N ALA A 198 7.52 8.09 0.11
CA ALA A 198 6.88 6.79 -0.07
C ALA A 198 5.35 6.93 -0.14
N LEU A 199 4.81 6.97 -1.36
CA LEU A 199 3.36 6.88 -1.57
C LEU A 199 2.89 5.48 -1.16
N LYS A 200 1.87 5.41 -0.31
CA LYS A 200 1.30 4.15 0.16
C LYS A 200 0.15 3.70 -0.72
N GLU A 201 -0.84 4.58 -0.93
CA GLU A 201 -2.06 4.24 -1.65
C GLU A 201 -2.88 5.47 -2.04
N VAL A 202 -3.82 5.28 -2.95
CA VAL A 202 -4.85 6.28 -3.29
C VAL A 202 -6.23 5.68 -3.04
N ARG A 203 -7.05 6.34 -2.24
CA ARG A 203 -8.43 5.92 -1.95
C ARG A 203 -9.42 6.77 -2.73
N LEU A 204 -10.32 6.12 -3.47
CA LEU A 204 -11.56 6.73 -3.95
C LEU A 204 -12.58 6.68 -2.80
N THR A 205 -13.02 7.84 -2.32
CA THR A 205 -13.94 7.98 -1.17
C THR A 205 -15.38 8.25 -1.60
N ALA A 206 -15.59 8.73 -2.82
CA ALA A 206 -16.90 8.87 -3.47
C ALA A 206 -16.73 8.75 -5.00
N PRO A 207 -17.72 8.27 -5.75
CA PRO A 207 -19.05 7.83 -5.31
C PRO A 207 -19.07 6.40 -4.73
N VAL A 208 -17.98 5.65 -4.90
CA VAL A 208 -17.82 4.27 -4.42
C VAL A 208 -16.47 4.14 -3.73
N ALA A 209 -16.46 3.52 -2.55
CA ALA A 209 -15.21 3.31 -1.81
C ALA A 209 -14.32 2.28 -2.52
N ARG A 210 -13.09 2.67 -2.88
CA ARG A 210 -12.05 1.78 -3.44
C ARG A 210 -10.67 2.23 -2.98
N THR A 211 -9.75 1.29 -2.83
CA THR A 211 -8.33 1.55 -2.54
C THR A 211 -7.47 1.06 -3.70
N TYR A 212 -6.52 1.87 -4.12
CA TYR A 212 -5.59 1.58 -5.19
C TYR A 212 -4.16 1.62 -4.67
N GLY A 213 -3.34 0.66 -5.09
CA GLY A 213 -1.90 0.66 -4.81
C GLY A 213 -1.19 1.88 -5.42
N PRO A 214 0.06 2.17 -5.00
CA PRO A 214 0.73 3.43 -5.29
C PRO A 214 1.13 3.60 -6.77
N THR A 215 1.14 2.52 -7.56
CA THR A 215 1.45 2.54 -8.99
C THR A 215 0.21 2.63 -9.89
N THR A 216 -1.00 2.51 -9.33
CA THR A 216 -2.25 2.55 -10.10
C THR A 216 -2.65 3.99 -10.40
N GLY A 217 -2.73 4.33 -11.69
CA GLY A 217 -3.15 5.66 -12.18
C GLY A 217 -4.48 5.69 -12.93
N SER A 218 -5.22 4.57 -12.99
CA SER A 218 -6.53 4.54 -13.63
C SER A 218 -7.42 3.41 -13.14
N ALA A 219 -8.74 3.61 -13.24
CA ALA A 219 -9.75 2.60 -12.94
C ALA A 219 -11.01 2.77 -13.78
N SER A 220 -11.63 1.65 -14.13
CA SER A 220 -12.92 1.60 -14.83
C SER A 220 -14.07 1.63 -13.84
N HIS A 221 -15.06 2.48 -14.12
CA HIS A 221 -16.28 2.62 -13.32
C HIS A 221 -17.50 2.87 -14.22
N THR A 222 -18.65 3.12 -13.59
CA THR A 222 -19.86 3.62 -14.25
C THR A 222 -20.42 4.84 -13.52
N ALA A 223 -21.18 5.67 -14.24
CA ALA A 223 -21.89 6.82 -13.68
C ALA A 223 -23.32 6.93 -14.24
N LYS A 224 -24.24 7.50 -13.47
CA LYS A 224 -25.62 7.72 -13.91
C LYS A 224 -25.66 8.84 -14.96
N SER A 225 -26.41 8.62 -16.05
CA SER A 225 -26.64 9.65 -17.07
C SER A 225 -27.47 10.81 -16.53
N GLY A 226 -27.16 12.03 -16.96
CA GLY A 226 -27.92 13.25 -16.66
C GLY A 226 -27.74 13.80 -15.25
N LYS A 227 -26.89 13.17 -14.41
CA LYS A 227 -26.59 13.64 -13.05
C LYS A 227 -25.08 13.75 -12.85
N ALA A 228 -24.64 14.91 -12.37
CA ALA A 228 -23.24 15.12 -12.00
C ALA A 228 -22.84 14.14 -10.90
N THR A 229 -21.74 13.42 -11.12
CA THR A 229 -21.15 12.52 -10.14
C THR A 229 -19.79 13.06 -9.72
N ALA A 230 -19.61 13.31 -8.43
CA ALA A 230 -18.32 13.74 -7.86
C ALA A 230 -17.46 12.53 -7.49
N TRP A 231 -16.25 12.50 -8.02
CA TRP A 231 -15.23 11.48 -7.77
C TRP A 231 -14.19 12.09 -6.84
N ARG A 232 -14.20 11.69 -5.57
CA ARG A 232 -13.34 12.24 -4.54
C ARG A 232 -12.25 11.23 -4.20
N MET A 233 -11.00 11.68 -4.24
CA MET A 233 -9.84 10.84 -4.00
C MET A 233 -8.97 11.44 -2.91
N THR A 234 -8.35 10.57 -2.12
CA THR A 234 -7.34 10.95 -1.13
C THR A 234 -6.10 10.07 -1.32
N ALA A 235 -4.95 10.68 -1.59
CA ALA A 235 -3.65 10.02 -1.59
C ALA A 235 -3.08 9.98 -0.16
N TYR A 236 -2.46 8.88 0.21
CA TYR A 236 -1.82 8.65 1.51
C TYR A 236 -0.38 8.21 1.29
N ASP A 237 0.57 8.79 2.01
CA ASP A 237 1.92 8.24 2.16
C ASP A 237 1.99 7.24 3.34
N HIS A 238 3.19 6.73 3.60
CA HIS A 238 3.44 5.87 4.75
C HIS A 238 3.58 6.62 6.08
N ALA A 239 3.91 7.92 6.11
CA ALA A 239 3.94 8.69 7.35
C ALA A 239 2.54 9.08 7.86
N GLY A 240 1.52 8.96 7.00
CA GLY A 240 0.14 9.34 7.27
C GLY A 240 -0.20 10.77 6.81
N ASN A 241 0.64 11.44 6.02
CA ASN A 241 0.21 12.68 5.36
C ASN A 241 -0.69 12.35 4.17
N THR A 242 -1.53 13.32 3.82
CA THR A 242 -2.58 13.11 2.83
C THR A 242 -2.76 14.30 1.92
N ALA A 243 -3.22 14.04 0.71
CA ALA A 243 -3.72 15.06 -0.19
C ALA A 243 -5.02 14.61 -0.85
N ALA A 244 -5.96 15.55 -1.00
CA ALA A 244 -7.23 15.28 -1.64
C ALA A 244 -7.27 15.86 -3.05
N ALA A 245 -7.95 15.18 -3.96
CA ALA A 245 -8.30 15.70 -5.26
C ALA A 245 -9.67 15.18 -5.68
N SER A 246 -10.32 15.89 -6.60
CA SER A 246 -11.62 15.48 -7.10
C SER A 246 -11.84 15.88 -8.54
N VAL A 247 -12.80 15.21 -9.16
CA VAL A 247 -13.36 15.60 -10.46
C VAL A 247 -14.85 15.30 -10.45
N SER A 248 -15.64 16.19 -11.07
CA SER A 248 -17.05 15.94 -11.33
C SER A 248 -17.25 15.75 -12.83
N GLY A 249 -18.15 14.84 -13.19
CA GLY A 249 -18.53 14.62 -14.57
C GLY A 249 -20.00 14.26 -14.68
N THR A 250 -20.64 14.73 -15.75
CA THR A 250 -22.03 14.38 -16.06
C THR A 250 -22.05 13.68 -17.41
N PRO A 251 -22.10 12.34 -17.47
CA PRO A 251 -22.38 11.68 -18.73
C PRO A 251 -23.82 12.01 -19.14
N VAL A 252 -24.04 12.29 -20.41
CA VAL A 252 -25.35 12.64 -20.97
C VAL A 252 -25.59 11.79 -22.20
N ILE A 253 -26.65 11.01 -22.18
CA ILE A 253 -27.14 10.24 -23.32
C ILE A 253 -27.97 11.17 -24.22
N LEU A 254 -27.57 11.27 -25.48
CA LEU A 254 -28.37 11.80 -26.59
C LEU A 254 -28.93 10.61 -27.36
N GLN A 255 -30.25 10.43 -27.29
CA GLN A 255 -30.95 9.39 -28.03
C GLN A 255 -30.80 9.58 -29.55
N GLU A 256 -31.10 8.54 -30.30
CA GLU A 256 -31.07 8.53 -31.76
C GLU A 256 -31.98 9.60 -32.39
N THR A 257 -33.05 10.00 -31.70
CA THR A 257 -33.95 11.08 -32.12
C THR A 257 -33.34 12.47 -32.04
N ALA A 258 -32.31 12.69 -31.22
CA ALA A 258 -31.60 13.95 -31.11
C ALA A 258 -30.62 14.20 -32.29
N ALA A 259 -30.43 13.20 -33.16
CA ALA A 259 -29.53 13.31 -34.30
C ALA A 259 -30.18 14.09 -35.46
N LYS A 260 -29.40 14.97 -36.11
CA LYS A 260 -29.73 15.45 -37.46
C LYS A 260 -29.50 14.32 -38.46
N LYS A 261 -30.55 13.97 -39.21
CA LYS A 261 -30.54 12.84 -40.14
C LYS A 261 -30.34 13.29 -41.59
N THR A 262 -29.65 12.47 -42.36
CA THR A 262 -29.57 12.60 -43.83
C THR A 262 -29.68 11.22 -44.45
N GLY A 263 -30.45 11.10 -45.54
CA GLY A 263 -30.79 9.82 -46.15
C GLY A 263 -31.88 9.06 -45.38
N LYS A 264 -32.16 7.83 -45.82
CA LYS A 264 -33.24 7.00 -45.28
C LYS A 264 -32.80 6.28 -44.00
N TRP A 265 -33.55 6.46 -42.93
CA TRP A 265 -33.39 5.77 -41.65
C TRP A 265 -34.74 5.20 -41.20
N ALA A 266 -34.76 3.94 -40.80
CA ALA A 266 -35.94 3.29 -40.26
C ALA A 266 -35.83 3.16 -38.74
N SER A 267 -36.91 3.48 -38.02
CA SER A 267 -36.99 3.25 -36.58
C SER A 267 -37.16 1.76 -36.27
N LYS A 268 -36.48 1.30 -35.21
CA LYS A 268 -36.61 -0.03 -34.63
C LYS A 268 -37.04 0.09 -33.17
N SER A 269 -37.76 -0.91 -32.67
CA SER A 269 -38.27 -0.95 -31.29
C SER A 269 -37.90 -2.28 -30.65
N SER A 270 -37.33 -2.23 -29.46
CA SER A 270 -36.98 -3.41 -28.65
C SER A 270 -36.56 -2.92 -27.27
N ALA A 271 -36.91 -3.65 -26.20
CA ALA A 271 -36.42 -3.37 -24.86
C ALA A 271 -34.88 -3.48 -24.73
N GLY A 272 -34.21 -4.14 -25.69
CA GLY A 272 -32.75 -4.20 -25.75
C GLY A 272 -32.11 -2.86 -26.12
N TYR A 273 -32.77 -2.02 -26.90
CA TYR A 273 -32.23 -0.73 -27.35
C TYR A 273 -32.17 0.30 -26.21
N LEU A 274 -31.25 1.26 -26.33
CA LEU A 274 -31.14 2.34 -25.34
C LEU A 274 -32.43 3.18 -25.37
N GLY A 275 -33.18 3.20 -24.26
CA GLY A 275 -34.49 3.86 -24.23
C GLY A 275 -35.58 3.18 -25.07
N GLY A 276 -35.35 1.94 -25.53
CA GLY A 276 -36.35 1.11 -26.22
C GLY A 276 -36.45 1.32 -27.74
N LYS A 277 -35.71 2.28 -28.31
CA LYS A 277 -35.76 2.64 -29.74
C LYS A 277 -34.36 2.78 -30.33
N SER A 278 -34.25 2.61 -31.64
CA SER A 278 -33.00 2.75 -32.39
C SER A 278 -33.27 3.14 -33.84
N LEU A 279 -32.29 3.71 -34.55
CA LEU A 279 -32.35 3.99 -35.98
C LEU A 279 -31.45 3.05 -36.76
N SER A 280 -31.97 2.49 -37.85
CA SER A 280 -31.23 1.62 -38.75
C SER A 280 -31.24 2.11 -40.18
N SER A 281 -30.11 1.95 -40.87
CA SER A 281 -29.98 2.24 -42.30
C SER A 281 -28.95 1.32 -42.95
N SER A 282 -29.26 0.90 -44.17
CA SER A 282 -28.36 0.18 -45.08
C SER A 282 -27.95 1.04 -46.29
N THR A 283 -28.44 2.28 -46.37
CA THR A 283 -28.19 3.17 -47.51
C THR A 283 -26.81 3.80 -47.35
N LYS A 284 -25.89 3.51 -48.27
CA LYS A 284 -24.56 4.14 -48.33
C LYS A 284 -24.70 5.66 -48.27
N ASN A 285 -23.82 6.31 -47.49
CA ASN A 285 -23.80 7.75 -47.24
C ASN A 285 -24.97 8.32 -46.41
N ALA A 286 -25.96 7.52 -45.99
CA ALA A 286 -26.89 7.96 -44.97
C ALA A 286 -26.13 8.28 -43.67
N SER A 287 -26.53 9.33 -42.96
CA SER A 287 -25.79 9.80 -41.79
C SER A 287 -26.67 10.29 -40.65
N LEU A 288 -26.14 10.16 -39.43
CA LEU A 288 -26.65 10.75 -38.19
C LEU A 288 -25.59 11.68 -37.60
N SER A 289 -25.98 12.87 -37.19
CA SER A 289 -25.07 13.87 -36.63
C SER A 289 -25.58 14.40 -35.29
N TRP A 290 -24.74 14.35 -34.26
CA TRP A 290 -25.00 14.94 -32.95
C TRP A 290 -24.02 16.08 -32.70
N THR A 291 -24.52 17.17 -32.12
CA THR A 291 -23.70 18.28 -31.64
C THR A 291 -23.87 18.41 -30.14
N PHE A 292 -22.76 18.52 -29.41
CA PHE A 292 -22.75 18.63 -27.96
C PHE A 292 -21.59 19.51 -27.51
N THR A 293 -21.61 19.93 -26.24
CA THR A 293 -20.46 20.58 -25.60
C THR A 293 -19.97 19.68 -24.48
N GLY A 294 -18.75 19.18 -24.60
CA GLY A 294 -18.21 18.18 -23.69
C GLY A 294 -16.76 17.83 -24.00
N ARG A 295 -16.18 16.97 -23.16
CA ARG A 295 -14.76 16.57 -23.25
C ARG A 295 -14.54 15.10 -23.58
N SER A 296 -15.61 14.33 -23.76
CA SER A 296 -15.54 12.94 -24.21
C SER A 296 -16.85 12.55 -24.90
N ALA A 297 -16.77 11.66 -25.87
CA ALA A 297 -17.90 11.12 -26.61
C ALA A 297 -17.79 9.61 -26.78
N ALA A 298 -18.93 8.92 -26.78
CA ALA A 298 -19.06 7.50 -27.07
C ALA A 298 -20.24 7.25 -28.00
N TRP A 299 -20.03 6.46 -29.05
CA TRP A 299 -21.11 6.07 -29.97
C TRP A 299 -21.66 4.70 -29.58
N VAL A 300 -22.99 4.66 -29.36
CA VAL A 300 -23.71 3.51 -28.82
C VAL A 300 -24.54 2.87 -29.91
N VAL A 301 -24.38 1.56 -30.06
CA VAL A 301 -24.99 0.79 -31.14
C VAL A 301 -25.55 -0.53 -30.68
N SER A 302 -26.37 -1.09 -31.56
CA SER A 302 -26.71 -2.50 -31.54
C SER A 302 -26.02 -3.20 -32.70
N ARG A 303 -25.42 -4.35 -32.42
CA ARG A 303 -24.55 -5.05 -33.36
C ARG A 303 -24.82 -6.54 -33.42
N ALA A 304 -24.67 -7.11 -34.60
CA ALA A 304 -24.83 -8.53 -34.90
C ALA A 304 -23.84 -8.95 -36.01
N SER A 305 -23.89 -10.21 -36.43
CA SER A 305 -23.02 -10.76 -37.48
C SER A 305 -23.25 -10.09 -38.85
N THR A 306 -24.43 -9.54 -39.07
CA THR A 306 -24.87 -8.85 -40.29
C THR A 306 -24.65 -7.33 -40.27
N SER A 307 -24.07 -6.79 -39.19
CA SER A 307 -23.82 -5.35 -39.07
C SER A 307 -22.64 -4.90 -39.94
N GLY A 308 -22.80 -3.73 -40.56
CA GLY A 308 -21.84 -3.12 -41.46
C GLY A 308 -20.81 -2.22 -40.79
N GLN A 309 -20.13 -1.42 -41.61
CA GLN A 309 -19.15 -0.44 -41.16
C GLN A 309 -19.70 0.98 -41.23
N ALA A 310 -19.15 1.84 -40.38
CA ALA A 310 -19.45 3.26 -40.34
C ALA A 310 -18.18 4.09 -40.45
N TYR A 311 -18.24 5.21 -41.16
CA TYR A 311 -17.25 6.27 -41.00
C TYR A 311 -17.68 7.18 -39.84
N VAL A 312 -16.74 7.48 -38.95
CA VAL A 312 -16.95 8.44 -37.86
C VAL A 312 -16.19 9.71 -38.20
N TYR A 313 -16.91 10.82 -38.26
CA TYR A 313 -16.37 12.15 -38.41
C TYR A 313 -16.53 12.92 -37.10
N VAL A 314 -15.52 13.69 -36.76
CA VAL A 314 -15.52 14.63 -35.64
C VAL A 314 -15.14 15.98 -36.20
N ASP A 315 -16.00 16.97 -35.99
CA ASP A 315 -15.77 18.36 -36.43
C ASP A 315 -15.42 18.44 -37.93
N GLY A 316 -16.16 17.68 -38.73
CA GLY A 316 -16.01 17.61 -40.19
C GLY A 316 -14.87 16.69 -40.69
N LYS A 317 -13.97 16.22 -39.83
CA LYS A 317 -12.84 15.36 -40.21
C LYS A 317 -13.12 13.90 -39.92
N LYS A 318 -12.84 13.01 -40.87
CA LYS A 318 -12.93 11.56 -40.64
C LYS A 318 -11.87 11.15 -39.63
N VAL A 319 -12.28 10.53 -38.52
CA VAL A 319 -11.37 10.08 -37.46
C VAL A 319 -11.30 8.56 -37.33
N ALA A 320 -12.30 7.83 -37.86
CA ALA A 320 -12.30 6.37 -37.81
C ALA A 320 -13.16 5.75 -38.92
N THR A 321 -12.87 4.49 -39.22
CA THR A 321 -13.82 3.54 -39.81
C THR A 321 -14.06 2.47 -38.75
N VAL A 322 -15.30 2.27 -38.33
CA VAL A 322 -15.66 1.36 -37.24
C VAL A 322 -16.49 0.21 -37.79
N ASP A 323 -16.09 -1.03 -37.51
CA ASP A 323 -16.84 -2.23 -37.90
C ASP A 323 -17.75 -2.71 -36.77
N LEU A 324 -19.05 -2.79 -37.05
CA LEU A 324 -20.04 -3.22 -36.08
C LEU A 324 -20.23 -4.73 -36.07
N LYS A 325 -19.62 -5.50 -36.97
CA LYS A 325 -19.77 -6.97 -36.97
C LYS A 325 -19.47 -7.56 -35.58
N SER A 326 -20.35 -8.41 -35.08
CA SER A 326 -20.17 -9.15 -33.83
C SER A 326 -20.63 -10.59 -34.04
N SER A 327 -19.93 -11.56 -33.45
CA SER A 327 -20.33 -12.98 -33.54
C SER A 327 -21.67 -13.27 -32.86
N SER A 328 -22.05 -12.44 -31.87
CA SER A 328 -23.34 -12.48 -31.19
C SER A 328 -24.01 -11.10 -31.19
N THR A 329 -25.34 -11.09 -31.03
CA THR A 329 -26.09 -9.85 -30.89
C THR A 329 -25.73 -9.15 -29.58
N LYS A 330 -25.32 -7.88 -29.65
CA LYS A 330 -25.09 -7.01 -28.50
C LYS A 330 -25.89 -5.73 -28.64
N TYR A 331 -26.38 -5.23 -27.52
CA TYR A 331 -27.20 -4.03 -27.45
C TYR A 331 -26.56 -2.97 -26.55
N ARG A 332 -26.80 -1.70 -26.87
CA ARG A 332 -26.33 -0.54 -26.11
C ARG A 332 -24.80 -0.54 -25.97
N ASP A 333 -24.09 -1.05 -26.96
CA ASP A 333 -22.65 -1.24 -26.89
C ASP A 333 -21.98 0.05 -27.34
N ALA A 334 -21.24 0.71 -26.45
CA ALA A 334 -20.34 1.80 -26.81
C ALA A 334 -19.10 1.21 -27.48
N ILE A 335 -18.99 1.34 -28.79
CA ILE A 335 -17.92 0.70 -29.58
C ILE A 335 -16.84 1.66 -30.07
N TRP A 336 -17.10 2.96 -29.96
CA TRP A 336 -16.16 4.01 -30.30
C TRP A 336 -16.20 5.07 -29.22
N THR A 337 -15.02 5.57 -28.85
CA THR A 337 -14.89 6.70 -27.94
C THR A 337 -13.83 7.68 -28.42
N LYS A 338 -13.98 8.95 -28.05
CA LYS A 338 -12.96 9.98 -28.23
C LYS A 338 -13.00 10.94 -27.05
N SER A 339 -11.83 11.42 -26.62
CA SER A 339 -11.72 12.40 -25.53
C SER A 339 -10.79 13.53 -25.93
N TRP A 340 -10.98 14.68 -25.29
CA TRP A 340 -10.24 15.91 -25.52
C TRP A 340 -9.67 16.44 -24.20
N SER A 341 -8.68 17.33 -24.27
CA SER A 341 -8.04 17.93 -23.09
C SER A 341 -9.01 18.83 -22.32
N SER A 342 -9.80 19.63 -23.03
CA SER A 342 -10.82 20.55 -22.51
C SER A 342 -12.23 20.22 -23.03
N SER A 343 -13.24 20.81 -22.40
CA SER A 343 -14.63 20.76 -22.88
C SER A 343 -14.80 21.80 -23.99
N ALA A 344 -15.31 21.39 -25.14
CA ALA A 344 -15.60 22.27 -26.26
C ALA A 344 -16.83 21.78 -27.02
N LYS A 345 -17.34 22.62 -27.93
CA LYS A 345 -18.42 22.23 -28.85
C LYS A 345 -17.84 21.28 -29.90
N HIS A 346 -18.44 20.11 -30.02
CA HIS A 346 -18.08 19.10 -31.01
C HIS A 346 -19.29 18.60 -31.79
N THR A 347 -19.06 18.21 -33.03
CA THR A 347 -20.05 17.51 -33.86
C THR A 347 -19.52 16.14 -34.25
N VAL A 348 -20.21 15.08 -33.81
CA VAL A 348 -19.94 13.70 -34.22
C VAL A 348 -20.94 13.31 -35.29
N LYS A 349 -20.44 12.95 -36.48
CA LYS A 349 -21.25 12.48 -37.61
C LYS A 349 -20.87 11.04 -37.96
N ILE A 350 -21.86 10.17 -37.92
CA ILE A 350 -21.77 8.75 -38.28
C ILE A 350 -22.33 8.57 -39.69
N VAL A 351 -21.56 7.96 -40.58
CA VAL A 351 -21.93 7.77 -41.99
C VAL A 351 -21.90 6.28 -42.35
N VAL A 352 -23.00 5.77 -42.92
CA VAL A 352 -23.13 4.39 -43.38
C VAL A 352 -22.18 4.14 -44.55
N VAL A 353 -21.28 3.15 -44.43
CA VAL A 353 -20.36 2.77 -45.51
C VAL A 353 -21.10 1.98 -46.61
N GLY A 354 -22.14 1.22 -46.25
CA GLY A 354 -22.82 0.31 -47.16
C GLY A 354 -21.96 -0.92 -47.49
N THR A 355 -21.35 -1.52 -46.47
CA THR A 355 -20.44 -2.68 -46.60
C THR A 355 -21.11 -3.82 -47.38
N LYS A 356 -20.44 -4.34 -48.41
CA LYS A 356 -20.95 -5.44 -49.25
C LYS A 356 -21.31 -6.66 -48.39
N GLY A 357 -22.51 -7.22 -48.60
CA GLY A 357 -23.03 -8.38 -47.86
C GLY A 357 -23.54 -8.11 -46.44
N ARG A 358 -23.27 -6.93 -45.87
CA ARG A 358 -23.68 -6.54 -44.52
C ARG A 358 -23.82 -5.02 -44.41
N PRO A 359 -24.76 -4.39 -45.13
CA PRO A 359 -24.76 -2.93 -45.31
C PRO A 359 -25.35 -2.17 -44.11
N ALA A 360 -26.08 -2.84 -43.21
CA ALA A 360 -26.91 -2.20 -42.21
C ALA A 360 -26.11 -1.76 -40.96
N LEU A 361 -26.40 -0.56 -40.46
CA LEU A 361 -26.03 -0.10 -39.12
C LEU A 361 -27.30 0.05 -38.26
N THR A 362 -27.18 -0.14 -36.95
CA THR A 362 -28.27 0.10 -35.98
C THR A 362 -27.70 0.93 -34.83
N THR A 363 -28.16 2.16 -34.69
CA THR A 363 -27.62 3.16 -33.77
C THR A 363 -28.61 3.50 -32.67
N ASP A 364 -28.17 3.37 -31.43
CA ASP A 364 -28.96 3.72 -30.24
C ASP A 364 -28.81 5.21 -29.90
N GLY A 365 -27.62 5.79 -30.07
CA GLY A 365 -27.39 7.20 -29.79
C GLY A 365 -25.93 7.54 -29.56
N LEU A 366 -25.70 8.72 -28.97
CA LEU A 366 -24.38 9.19 -28.56
C LEU A 366 -24.39 9.50 -27.06
N VAL A 367 -23.33 9.17 -26.35
CA VAL A 367 -23.09 9.68 -25.00
C VAL A 367 -21.98 10.71 -25.06
N TYR A 368 -22.12 11.81 -24.36
CA TYR A 368 -21.01 12.73 -24.12
C TYR A 368 -20.79 12.97 -22.64
N LEU A 369 -19.59 13.39 -22.26
CA LEU A 369 -19.24 13.78 -20.90
C LEU A 369 -19.13 15.30 -20.84
N LYS A 370 -20.04 15.93 -20.10
CA LYS A 370 -20.03 17.38 -19.84
C LYS A 370 -18.93 17.76 -18.86
#